data_AF-T1AX10-F1
#
_entry.id   AF-T1AX10-F1
#
_cell.length_a   1.000
_cell.length_b   1.000
_cell.length_c   1.000
_cell.angle_alpha   90.00
_cell.angle_beta   90.00
_cell.angle_gamma   90.00
#
_symmetry.space_group_name_H-M   'P 1'
#
loop_
_entity.id
_entity.type
_entity.pdbx_description
1 polymer ?
#
loop_
_entity_poly.entity_id
_entity_poly.type
_entity_poly.pdbx_seq_one_letter_code
_entity_poly.pdbx_strand_id
1 'polypeptide(L)'
;IVIGISRKESLTAVTVGKVRNAWQRNSTLYEGIFHQIDELVLQAVEAMQVQDLERLGDLMNICHGLLNALRVSSWEVEELVQIAREHGALGAKLTGGGGGGSIIALCPGNRDKVVAAMRDAGYQAMEVEIG
;
A
#
# COMPACT_ATOMS: atom_id res chain seq x y z
N ILE A 1 -9.37 9.32 -3.03
CA ILE A 1 -8.22 8.63 -2.38
C ILE A 1 -7.19 9.66 -1.96
N VAL A 2 -6.20 9.28 -1.15
CA VAL A 2 -5.04 10.12 -0.81
C VAL A 2 -3.75 9.40 -1.24
N ILE A 3 -2.82 10.16 -1.81
CA ILE A 3 -1.46 9.69 -2.11
C ILE A 3 -0.51 10.36 -1.13
N GLY A 4 0.22 9.56 -0.35
CA GLY A 4 1.29 10.02 0.54
C GLY A 4 2.66 9.67 -0.05
N ILE A 5 3.63 10.57 0.02
CA ILE A 5 4.96 10.42 -0.59
C ILE A 5 6.02 10.59 0.49
N SER A 6 6.79 9.52 0.72
CA SER A 6 7.83 9.43 1.75
C SER A 6 9.06 10.31 1.51
N ARG A 7 9.21 10.86 0.28
CA ARG A 7 10.42 11.55 -0.23
C ARG A 7 11.68 10.68 -0.28
N LYS A 8 11.59 9.41 0.09
CA LYS A 8 12.68 8.44 -0.01
C LYS A 8 12.68 7.81 -1.39
N GLU A 9 13.76 8.04 -2.11
CA GLU A 9 13.98 7.42 -3.41
C GLU A 9 14.48 5.99 -3.26
N SER A 10 13.95 5.11 -4.09
CA SER A 10 14.40 3.73 -4.24
C SER A 10 14.39 3.38 -5.72
N LEU A 11 15.43 2.68 -6.17
CA LEU A 11 15.48 2.19 -7.54
C LEU A 11 14.61 0.93 -7.64
N THR A 12 13.53 1.00 -8.43
CA THR A 12 12.63 -0.13 -8.68
C THR A 12 13.39 -1.41 -9.06
N ALA A 13 14.41 -1.29 -9.92
CA ALA A 13 15.24 -2.43 -10.33
C ALA A 13 15.94 -3.11 -9.14
N VAL A 14 16.36 -2.34 -8.13
CA VAL A 14 16.98 -2.88 -6.91
C VAL A 14 15.95 -3.62 -6.06
N THR A 15 14.76 -3.05 -5.86
CA THR A 15 13.70 -3.70 -5.07
C THR A 15 13.24 -5.00 -5.75
N VAL A 16 12.97 -4.98 -7.05
CA VAL A 16 12.60 -6.17 -7.84
C VAL A 16 13.72 -7.22 -7.81
N GLY A 17 14.99 -6.80 -7.95
CA GLY A 17 16.14 -7.69 -7.85
C GLY A 17 16.24 -8.39 -6.48
N LYS A 18 15.95 -7.68 -5.38
CA LYS A 18 15.91 -8.26 -4.03
C LYS A 18 14.80 -9.31 -3.91
N VAL A 19 13.59 -9.03 -4.41
CA VAL A 19 12.48 -9.99 -4.40
C VAL A 19 12.85 -11.24 -5.20
N ARG A 20 13.41 -11.06 -6.41
CA ARG A 20 13.88 -12.18 -7.25
C ARG A 20 14.92 -13.04 -6.55
N ASN A 21 15.91 -12.41 -5.92
CA ASN A 21 16.97 -13.14 -5.19
C ASN A 21 16.41 -13.91 -3.99
N ALA A 22 15.41 -13.36 -3.29
CA ALA A 22 14.76 -14.04 -2.17
C ALA A 22 13.88 -15.20 -2.65
N TRP A 23 13.12 -15.00 -3.73
CA TRP A 23 12.36 -16.06 -4.41
C TRP A 23 13.25 -17.20 -4.89
N GLN A 24 14.43 -16.93 -5.49
CA GLN A 24 15.38 -17.99 -5.89
C GLN A 24 15.87 -18.86 -4.72
N ARG A 25 15.89 -18.33 -3.50
CA ARG A 25 16.30 -19.07 -2.30
C ARG A 25 15.16 -19.89 -1.69
N ASN A 26 13.92 -19.47 -1.89
CA ASN A 26 12.73 -20.17 -1.39
C ASN A 26 11.52 -19.87 -2.27
N SER A 27 11.46 -20.51 -3.43
CA SER A 27 10.45 -20.19 -4.44
C SER A 27 9.05 -20.57 -3.97
N THR A 28 8.88 -21.77 -3.40
CA THR A 28 7.57 -22.24 -2.90
C THR A 28 6.91 -21.27 -1.94
N LEU A 29 7.67 -20.69 -1.00
CA LEU A 29 7.13 -19.71 -0.05
C LEU A 29 6.67 -18.42 -0.75
N TYR A 30 7.50 -17.88 -1.65
CA TYR A 30 7.21 -16.63 -2.36
C TYR A 30 6.08 -16.80 -3.38
N GLU A 31 5.99 -17.94 -4.07
CA GLU A 31 4.85 -18.28 -4.94
C GLU A 31 3.56 -18.31 -4.14
N GLY A 32 3.58 -18.86 -2.91
CA GLY A 32 2.42 -18.82 -2.01
C GLY A 32 1.95 -17.40 -1.70
N ILE A 33 2.89 -16.47 -1.47
CA ILE A 33 2.55 -15.05 -1.25
C ILE A 33 1.97 -14.42 -2.52
N PHE A 34 2.54 -14.71 -3.70
CA PHE A 34 2.04 -14.19 -4.96
C PHE A 34 0.62 -14.66 -5.26
N HIS A 35 0.33 -15.96 -5.08
CA HIS A 35 -1.02 -16.48 -5.24
C HIS A 35 -2.02 -15.82 -4.29
N GLN A 36 -1.65 -15.57 -3.03
CA GLN A 36 -2.51 -14.84 -2.09
C GLN A 36 -2.78 -13.41 -2.55
N ILE A 37 -1.78 -12.71 -3.12
CA ILE A 37 -1.99 -11.37 -3.68
C ILE A 37 -2.97 -11.44 -4.87
N ASP A 38 -2.84 -12.43 -5.75
CA ASP A 38 -3.75 -12.62 -6.89
C ASP A 38 -5.20 -12.85 -6.42
N GLU A 39 -5.40 -13.70 -5.41
CA GLU A 39 -6.72 -13.94 -4.81
C GLU A 39 -7.33 -12.66 -4.20
N LEU A 40 -6.52 -11.84 -3.52
CA LEU A 40 -6.97 -10.55 -2.98
C LEU A 40 -7.42 -9.59 -4.07
N VAL A 41 -6.74 -9.58 -5.22
CA VAL A 41 -7.11 -8.72 -6.36
C VAL A 41 -8.48 -9.12 -6.90
N LEU A 42 -8.75 -10.41 -7.06
CA LEU A 42 -10.07 -10.88 -7.51
C LEU A 42 -11.18 -10.46 -6.55
N GLN A 43 -10.96 -10.61 -5.24
CA GLN A 43 -11.92 -10.16 -4.22
C GLN A 43 -12.09 -8.63 -4.22
N ALA A 44 -11.02 -7.87 -4.50
CA ALA A 44 -11.09 -6.41 -4.57
C ALA A 44 -11.93 -5.95 -5.78
N VAL A 45 -11.84 -6.66 -6.91
CA VAL A 45 -12.69 -6.40 -8.08
C VAL A 45 -14.16 -6.61 -7.73
N GLU A 46 -14.50 -7.72 -7.07
CA GLU A 46 -15.87 -7.98 -6.61
C GLU A 46 -16.36 -6.88 -5.65
N ALA A 47 -15.55 -6.51 -4.65
CA ALA A 47 -15.88 -5.44 -3.70
C ALA A 47 -16.14 -4.10 -4.40
N MET A 48 -15.32 -3.74 -5.40
CA MET A 48 -15.51 -2.53 -6.20
C MET A 48 -16.80 -2.55 -7.01
N GLN A 49 -17.17 -3.70 -7.59
CA GLN A 49 -18.41 -3.83 -8.39
C GLN A 49 -19.67 -3.57 -7.56
N VAL A 50 -19.68 -3.99 -6.29
CA VAL A 50 -20.80 -3.78 -5.36
C VAL A 50 -20.63 -2.53 -4.49
N GLN A 51 -19.60 -1.71 -4.74
CA GLN A 51 -19.27 -0.49 -3.99
C GLN A 51 -19.02 -0.73 -2.48
N ASP A 52 -18.54 -1.91 -2.11
CA ASP A 52 -18.15 -2.25 -0.73
C ASP A 52 -16.74 -1.72 -0.44
N LEU A 53 -16.69 -0.44 -0.08
CA LEU A 53 -15.43 0.26 0.21
C LEU A 53 -14.75 -0.22 1.50
N GLU A 54 -15.52 -0.73 2.47
CA GLU A 54 -14.96 -1.29 3.71
C GLU A 54 -14.18 -2.55 3.40
N ARG A 55 -14.78 -3.49 2.68
CA ARG A 55 -14.09 -4.71 2.23
C ARG A 55 -12.88 -4.38 1.36
N LEU A 56 -12.98 -3.40 0.45
CA LEU A 56 -11.84 -2.97 -0.35
C LEU A 56 -10.69 -2.45 0.54
N GLY A 57 -11.00 -1.66 1.57
CA GLY A 57 -10.03 -1.17 2.54
C GLY A 57 -9.31 -2.28 3.29
N ASP A 58 -10.06 -3.28 3.77
CA ASP A 58 -9.49 -4.45 4.44
C ASP A 58 -8.56 -5.25 3.52
N LEU A 59 -8.97 -5.49 2.28
CA LEU A 59 -8.15 -6.17 1.28
C LEU A 59 -6.86 -5.39 0.98
N MET A 60 -6.93 -4.05 0.91
CA MET A 60 -5.73 -3.21 0.78
C MET A 60 -4.77 -3.40 1.96
N ASN A 61 -5.30 -3.47 3.19
CA ASN A 61 -4.49 -3.65 4.39
C ASN A 61 -3.80 -5.02 4.44
N ILE A 62 -4.51 -6.09 4.08
CA ILE A 62 -3.93 -7.44 3.96
C ILE A 62 -2.85 -7.46 2.89
N CYS A 63 -3.12 -6.87 1.72
CA CYS A 63 -2.15 -6.78 0.63
C CYS A 63 -0.87 -6.05 1.08
N HIS A 64 -0.98 -4.97 1.87
CA HIS A 64 0.19 -4.30 2.45
C HIS A 64 1.02 -5.20 3.37
N GLY A 65 0.37 -6.06 4.15
CA GLY A 65 1.04 -7.08 4.97
C GLY A 65 1.82 -8.09 4.12
N LEU A 66 1.25 -8.55 3.01
CA LEU A 66 1.94 -9.45 2.08
C LEU A 66 3.13 -8.76 1.40
N LEU A 67 2.99 -7.50 1.01
CA LEU A 67 4.10 -6.71 0.46
C LEU A 67 5.21 -6.48 1.49
N ASN A 68 4.87 -6.36 2.77
CA ASN A 68 5.84 -6.38 3.87
C ASN A 68 6.58 -7.72 3.98
N ALA A 69 5.87 -8.85 3.85
CA ALA A 69 6.49 -10.17 3.82
C ALA A 69 7.47 -10.34 2.64
N LEU A 70 7.19 -9.70 1.50
CA LEU A 70 8.10 -9.60 0.36
C LEU A 70 9.30 -8.65 0.60
N ARG A 71 9.33 -7.96 1.75
CA ARG A 71 10.38 -7.01 2.18
C ARG A 71 10.58 -5.84 1.22
N VAL A 72 9.48 -5.37 0.62
CA VAL A 72 9.49 -4.21 -0.29
C VAL A 72 9.01 -2.92 0.38
N SER A 73 8.79 -2.90 1.69
CA SER A 73 8.43 -1.69 2.42
C SER A 73 9.65 -0.97 3.04
N SER A 74 9.40 0.18 3.66
CA SER A 74 10.36 0.95 4.46
C SER A 74 9.69 1.58 5.66
N TRP A 75 10.48 2.05 6.63
CA TRP A 75 9.95 2.76 7.82
C TRP A 75 8.96 3.88 7.46
N GLU A 76 9.33 4.71 6.49
CA GLU A 76 8.55 5.87 6.06
C GLU A 76 7.23 5.47 5.40
N VAL A 77 7.22 4.34 4.68
CA VAL A 77 6.01 3.76 4.09
C VAL A 77 5.09 3.23 5.19
N GLU A 78 5.64 2.53 6.19
CA GLU A 78 4.85 2.02 7.32
C GLU A 78 4.24 3.16 8.14
N GLU A 79 5.02 4.21 8.41
CA GLU A 79 4.55 5.40 9.12
C GLU A 79 3.41 6.10 8.34
N LEU A 80 3.56 6.30 7.03
CA LEU A 80 2.49 6.86 6.20
C LEU A 80 1.22 6.00 6.20
N VAL A 81 1.35 4.67 6.14
CA VAL A 81 0.22 3.73 6.20
C VAL A 81 -0.48 3.82 7.56
N GLN A 82 0.30 3.88 8.65
CA GLN A 82 -0.24 4.01 9.99
C GLN A 82 -0.99 5.34 10.16
N ILE A 83 -0.38 6.48 9.77
CA ILE A 83 -1.02 7.80 9.80
C ILE A 83 -2.34 7.78 9.05
N ALA A 84 -2.38 7.20 7.85
CA ALA A 84 -3.60 7.10 7.07
C ALA A 84 -4.72 6.38 7.82
N ARG A 85 -4.42 5.20 8.38
CA ARG A 85 -5.39 4.37 9.11
C ARG A 85 -5.88 5.04 10.39
N GLU A 86 -4.98 5.63 11.18
CA GLU A 86 -5.33 6.34 12.43
C GLU A 86 -6.22 7.56 12.18
N HIS A 87 -6.14 8.17 11.00
CA HIS A 87 -6.96 9.31 10.60
C HIS A 87 -8.19 8.90 9.77
N GLY A 88 -8.53 7.61 9.78
CA GLY A 88 -9.79 7.05 9.30
C GLY A 88 -9.78 6.54 7.87
N ALA A 89 -8.61 6.32 7.24
CA ALA A 89 -8.59 5.59 5.97
C ALA A 89 -9.10 4.16 6.20
N LEU A 90 -10.03 3.69 5.36
CA LEU A 90 -10.52 2.31 5.40
C LEU A 90 -9.38 1.32 5.12
N GLY A 91 -8.49 1.70 4.21
CA GLY A 91 -7.29 0.94 3.93
C GLY A 91 -6.18 1.78 3.36
N ALA A 92 -4.94 1.37 3.60
CA ALA A 92 -3.75 1.99 3.05
C ALA A 92 -2.67 0.95 2.75
N LYS A 93 -1.98 1.12 1.63
CA LYS A 93 -0.89 0.25 1.20
C LYS A 93 0.15 1.01 0.39
N LEU A 94 1.37 0.47 0.33
CA LEU A 94 2.36 0.96 -0.61
C LEU A 94 1.90 0.83 -2.07
N THR A 95 2.37 1.73 -2.93
CA THR A 95 2.13 1.70 -4.38
C THR A 95 3.43 1.89 -5.17
N GLY A 96 3.55 1.19 -6.30
CA GLY A 96 4.78 1.14 -7.10
C GLY A 96 5.79 0.07 -6.64
N GLY A 97 7.07 0.29 -6.96
CA GLY A 97 8.13 -0.71 -6.79
C GLY A 97 8.60 -0.96 -5.34
N GLY A 98 8.22 -0.13 -4.38
CA GLY A 98 8.61 -0.26 -2.97
C GLY A 98 10.05 0.16 -2.63
N GLY A 99 10.38 0.11 -1.34
CA GLY A 99 11.65 0.56 -0.73
C GLY A 99 11.67 2.05 -0.35
N GLY A 100 10.51 2.69 -0.39
CA GLY A 100 10.30 4.14 -0.30
C GLY A 100 9.15 4.52 -1.22
N GLY A 101 9.18 5.73 -1.77
CA GLY A 101 8.19 6.19 -2.75
C GLY A 101 6.87 6.58 -2.09
N SER A 102 5.77 5.99 -2.54
CA SER A 102 4.42 6.46 -2.22
C SER A 102 3.52 5.37 -1.66
N ILE A 103 2.48 5.80 -0.96
CA ILE A 103 1.36 4.98 -0.53
C ILE A 103 0.08 5.47 -1.18
N ILE A 104 -0.91 4.59 -1.23
CA ILE A 104 -2.29 4.93 -1.57
C ILE A 104 -3.20 4.61 -0.39
N ALA A 105 -4.07 5.55 -0.04
CA ALA A 105 -5.05 5.42 1.03
C ALA A 105 -6.49 5.65 0.53
N LEU A 106 -7.39 4.76 0.94
CA LEU A 106 -8.82 4.80 0.67
C LEU A 106 -9.53 5.57 1.79
N CYS A 107 -9.87 6.83 1.50
CA CYS A 107 -10.42 7.77 2.49
C CYS A 107 -11.77 8.32 2.00
N PRO A 108 -12.90 7.61 2.23
CA PRO A 108 -14.22 8.14 1.94
C PRO A 108 -14.64 9.16 3.01
N GLY A 109 -14.69 10.44 2.64
CA GLY A 109 -15.22 11.51 3.50
C GLY A 109 -14.23 12.14 4.50
N ASN A 110 -12.95 11.81 4.44
CA ASN A 110 -11.93 12.29 5.40
C ASN A 110 -10.53 12.50 4.77
N ARG A 111 -10.48 12.81 3.47
CA ARG A 111 -9.23 12.97 2.72
C ARG A 111 -8.37 14.11 3.26
N ASP A 112 -9.01 15.22 3.61
CA ASP A 112 -8.42 16.43 4.18
C ASP A 112 -7.66 16.14 5.48
N LYS A 113 -8.29 15.38 6.40
CA LYS A 113 -7.68 14.98 7.68
C LYS A 113 -6.43 14.13 7.47
N VAL A 114 -6.50 13.15 6.57
CA VAL A 114 -5.36 12.29 6.25
C VAL A 114 -4.23 13.09 5.60
N VAL A 115 -4.54 13.99 4.67
CA VAL A 115 -3.53 14.85 4.03
C VAL A 115 -2.86 15.77 5.04
N ALA A 116 -3.62 16.40 5.94
CA ALA A 116 -3.07 17.25 6.99
C ALA A 116 -2.12 16.46 7.89
N ALA A 117 -2.54 15.30 8.40
CA ALA A 117 -1.73 14.47 9.28
C ALA A 117 -0.41 14.01 8.64
N MET A 118 -0.45 13.61 7.36
CA MET A 118 0.77 13.25 6.63
C MET A 118 1.74 14.44 6.46
N ARG A 119 1.20 15.64 6.20
CA ARG A 119 2.01 16.86 6.06
C ARG A 119 2.61 17.30 7.39
N ASP A 120 1.87 17.18 8.48
CA ASP A 120 2.33 17.48 9.84
C ASP A 120 3.46 16.53 10.27
N ALA A 121 3.43 15.28 9.81
CA ALA A 121 4.52 14.32 9.97
C ALA A 121 5.72 14.57 9.01
N GLY A 122 5.68 15.61 8.17
CA GLY A 122 6.78 16.02 7.30
C GLY A 122 6.76 15.40 5.89
N TYR A 123 5.74 14.62 5.56
CA TYR A 123 5.60 13.98 4.24
C TYR A 123 4.90 14.90 3.22
N GLN A 124 4.96 14.52 1.94
CA GLN A 124 4.09 15.14 0.92
C GLN A 124 2.80 14.31 0.83
N ALA A 125 1.66 14.98 0.68
CA ALA A 125 0.38 14.32 0.49
C ALA A 125 -0.54 15.14 -0.40
N MET A 126 -1.35 14.45 -1.21
CA MET A 126 -2.33 15.03 -2.11
C MET A 126 -3.61 14.21 -2.19
N GLU A 127 -4.74 14.88 -2.36
CA GLU A 127 -6.01 14.24 -2.68
C GLU A 127 -6.08 13.93 -4.17
N VAL A 128 -6.67 12.78 -4.51
CA VAL A 128 -6.92 12.39 -5.89
C VAL A 128 -8.33 11.85 -6.01
N GLU A 129 -9.03 12.30 -7.04
CA GLU A 129 -10.31 11.74 -7.48
C GLU A 129 -10.08 10.65 -8.52
N ILE A 130 -10.83 9.56 -8.39
CA ILE A 130 -10.88 8.50 -9.39
C ILE A 130 -12.20 8.75 -10.13
N GLY A 131 -12.09 8.98 -11.44
CA GLY A 131 -13.24 9.26 -12.32
C GLY A 131 -14.09 8.04 -12.62
#